data_AF-A0A1W9GXX6-F1
#
_entry.id   AF-A0A1W9GXX6-F1
#
_cell.length_a   1.000
_cell.length_b   1.000
_cell.length_c   1.000
_cell.angle_alpha   90.00
_cell.angle_beta   90.00
_cell.angle_gamma   90.00
#
_symmetry.space_group_name_H-M   'P 1'
#
loop_
_entity.id
_entity.type
_entity.pdbx_description
1 polymer ?
#
loop_
_entity_poly.entity_id
_entity_poly.type
_entity_poly.pdbx_seq_one_letter_code
_entity_poly.pdbx_strand_id
1 'polypeptide(L)'
;MLAPALALSLAAPLAAQEGGAFTLAETGQSFSTLDQALEAAKPRGEFTWSTILIAPGRYRQCAVQSWGRTVFKARQPGTVVFEGTACEGKAALVLRGRGAVVDGIVFRGIRVPDGNGAGIRSEIGDLTVKDSMFLDSQEGILGGVTGPQKIVIDHSTFAGLGQCDETPDCAHSIYLANQGQVTVTASRFERGRGGHYVKLRVPKVEISGNSFDDSQGAKTNYMIDLSEGATGSITGNAMVQGRNKENWTAFISVAPEARTYSSAGLRIEGNSARLSPGETRSPAFVADASKQRLAIGANTLGPGVRAYEAR
;
A
#
# COMPACT_ATOMS: atom_id res chain seq x y z
N MET A 1 68.47 22.46 38.64
CA MET A 1 67.93 21.52 37.64
C MET A 1 66.41 21.60 37.71
N LEU A 2 65.77 22.43 36.87
CA LEU A 2 64.31 22.51 36.76
C LEU A 2 63.90 21.80 35.45
N ALA A 3 63.07 20.77 35.57
CA ALA A 3 62.49 20.08 34.44
C ALA A 3 61.21 20.82 33.97
N PRO A 4 61.00 21.01 32.65
CA PRO A 4 59.77 21.61 32.16
C PRO A 4 58.68 20.53 32.07
N ALA A 5 57.51 20.80 32.65
CA ALA A 5 56.33 19.98 32.49
C ALA A 5 55.71 20.26 31.10
N LEU A 6 55.85 19.30 30.18
CA LEU A 6 55.16 19.30 28.90
C LEU A 6 53.66 19.02 29.13
N ALA A 7 52.80 20.01 28.89
CA ALA A 7 51.37 19.80 28.80
C ALA A 7 51.03 19.23 27.42
N LEU A 8 50.76 17.92 27.35
CA LEU A 8 50.16 17.31 26.16
C LEU A 8 48.67 17.64 26.12
N SER A 9 48.29 18.56 25.23
CA SER A 9 46.91 18.74 24.82
C SER A 9 46.49 17.57 23.92
N LEU A 10 45.78 16.60 24.48
CA LEU A 10 45.06 15.58 23.71
C LEU A 10 43.87 16.25 23.01
N ALA A 11 44.05 16.65 21.76
CA ALA A 11 42.95 16.99 20.89
C ALA A 11 42.20 15.70 20.53
N ALA A 12 41.07 15.45 21.19
CA ALA A 12 40.13 14.43 20.76
C ALA A 12 39.50 14.88 19.42
N PRO A 13 39.44 14.03 18.39
CA PRO A 13 38.67 14.37 17.21
C PRO A 13 37.19 14.33 17.58
N LEU A 14 36.54 15.50 17.70
CA LEU A 14 35.10 15.59 17.55
C LEU A 14 34.78 15.37 16.07
N ALA A 15 34.68 14.11 15.66
CA ALA A 15 33.89 13.73 14.50
C ALA A 15 32.59 13.12 15.02
N ALA A 16 31.76 13.93 15.68
CA ALA A 16 30.33 13.70 15.64
C ALA A 16 29.93 13.97 14.19
N GLN A 17 29.97 12.93 13.35
CA GLN A 17 29.31 13.00 12.07
C GLN A 17 27.84 13.27 12.41
N GLU A 18 27.38 14.50 12.17
CA GLU A 18 25.95 14.82 12.07
C GLU A 18 25.41 14.01 10.90
N GLY A 19 25.27 12.70 11.13
CA GLY A 19 24.86 11.73 10.13
C GLY A 19 23.39 11.97 9.87
N GLY A 20 23.10 12.63 8.74
CA GLY A 20 21.74 12.84 8.30
C GLY A 20 20.91 11.56 8.30
N ALA A 21 19.61 11.69 8.55
CA ALA A 21 18.69 10.56 8.69
C ALA A 21 18.57 9.67 7.44
N PHE A 22 18.99 10.18 6.27
CA PHE A 22 18.87 9.52 4.98
C PHE A 22 20.26 9.25 4.41
N THR A 23 20.63 7.99 4.24
CA THR A 23 21.95 7.61 3.75
C THR A 23 21.84 6.89 2.42
N LEU A 24 22.63 7.33 1.43
CA LEU A 24 22.80 6.60 0.19
C LEU A 24 23.72 5.40 0.47
N ALA A 25 23.18 4.19 0.44
CA ALA A 25 23.90 2.97 0.84
C ALA A 25 25.19 2.78 0.02
N GLU A 26 25.16 3.21 -1.23
CA GLU A 26 26.24 2.96 -2.17
C GLU A 26 27.42 3.94 -2.05
N THR A 27 27.26 5.05 -1.32
CA THR A 27 28.36 6.02 -1.08
C THR A 27 28.62 6.26 0.41
N GLY A 28 27.71 5.87 1.29
CA GLY A 28 27.74 6.21 2.72
C GLY A 28 27.41 7.67 3.01
N GLN A 29 27.17 8.50 1.98
CA GLN A 29 26.82 9.90 2.17
C GLN A 29 25.44 10.01 2.83
N SER A 30 25.36 10.85 3.85
CA SER A 30 24.15 11.05 4.64
C SER A 30 23.62 12.48 4.50
N PHE A 31 22.30 12.60 4.51
CA PHE A 31 21.56 13.83 4.22
C PHE A 31 20.46 14.05 5.26
N SER A 32 20.17 15.31 5.57
CA SER A 32 19.15 15.66 6.57
C SER A 32 17.71 15.52 6.04
N THR A 33 17.55 15.50 4.72
CA THR A 33 16.24 15.37 4.05
C THR A 33 16.24 14.25 3.01
N LEU A 34 15.06 13.65 2.79
CA LEU A 34 14.87 12.62 1.78
C LEU A 34 15.13 13.15 0.36
N ASP A 35 14.70 14.38 0.06
CA ASP A 35 14.89 15.01 -1.24
C ASP A 35 16.37 15.22 -1.58
N GLN A 36 17.21 15.61 -0.60
CA GLN A 36 18.65 15.72 -0.81
C GLN A 36 19.28 14.36 -1.14
N ALA A 37 18.85 13.29 -0.45
CA ALA A 37 19.33 11.94 -0.74
C ALA A 37 18.92 11.48 -2.14
N LEU A 38 17.72 11.82 -2.59
CA LEU A 38 17.25 11.56 -3.95
C LEU A 38 18.05 12.33 -5.00
N GLU A 39 18.26 13.63 -4.83
CA GLU A 39 19.01 14.41 -5.83
C GLU A 39 20.47 13.93 -5.93
N ALA A 40 21.09 13.56 -4.80
CA ALA A 40 22.43 12.99 -4.80
C ALA A 40 22.51 11.60 -5.44
N ALA A 41 21.41 10.83 -5.44
CA ALA A 41 21.36 9.52 -6.07
C ALA A 41 21.19 9.58 -7.59
N LYS A 42 20.61 10.67 -8.12
CA LYS A 42 20.26 10.85 -9.54
C LYS A 42 21.40 10.61 -10.54
N PRO A 43 22.64 11.06 -10.30
CA PRO A 43 23.75 10.82 -11.24
C PRO A 43 24.12 9.35 -11.44
N ARG A 44 23.70 8.43 -10.55
CA ARG A 44 23.95 6.99 -10.68
C ARG A 44 23.21 6.35 -11.86
N GLY A 45 22.32 7.12 -12.49
CA GLY A 45 21.74 6.81 -13.78
C GLY A 45 20.39 6.10 -13.70
N GLU A 46 19.76 6.05 -14.86
CA GLU A 46 18.37 5.67 -15.03
C GLU A 46 18.10 4.17 -14.83
N PHE A 47 19.11 3.32 -15.01
CA PHE A 47 18.98 1.86 -15.02
C PHE A 47 19.55 1.16 -13.78
N THR A 48 20.20 1.91 -12.89
CA THR A 48 20.82 1.38 -11.66
C THR A 48 19.96 1.70 -10.45
N TRP A 49 19.81 0.73 -9.54
CA TRP A 49 19.14 0.97 -8.26
C TRP A 49 19.98 1.87 -7.35
N SER A 50 19.31 2.83 -6.71
CA SER A 50 19.88 3.62 -5.62
C SER A 50 19.12 3.33 -4.32
N THR A 51 19.84 3.12 -3.23
CA THR A 51 19.25 2.68 -1.96
C THR A 51 19.40 3.77 -0.92
N ILE A 52 18.27 4.32 -0.48
CA ILE A 52 18.21 5.28 0.62
C ILE A 52 17.85 4.51 1.89
N LEU A 53 18.82 4.37 2.78
CA LEU A 53 18.67 3.83 4.12
C LEU A 53 18.19 4.94 5.07
N ILE A 54 17.04 4.72 5.69
CA ILE A 54 16.36 5.71 6.53
C ILE A 54 16.52 5.30 8.01
N ALA A 55 17.10 6.18 8.80
CA ALA A 55 17.27 5.98 10.24
C ALA A 55 15.90 6.00 10.97
N PRO A 56 15.77 5.31 12.12
CA PRO A 56 14.58 5.40 12.97
C PRO A 56 14.18 6.86 13.23
N GLY A 57 12.90 7.17 13.12
CA GLY A 57 12.43 8.54 13.30
C GLY A 57 11.03 8.80 12.77
N ARG A 58 10.51 9.98 13.11
CA ARG A 58 9.24 10.50 12.62
C ARG A 58 9.52 11.71 11.75
N TYR A 59 9.08 11.65 10.50
CA TYR A 59 9.44 12.59 9.44
C TYR A 59 8.18 13.28 8.93
N ARG A 60 8.14 14.60 9.08
CA ARG A 60 7.22 15.49 8.35
C ARG A 60 7.86 15.91 7.04
N GLN A 61 8.18 14.90 6.24
CA GLN A 61 8.80 15.04 4.92
C GLN A 61 7.97 14.22 3.94
N CYS A 62 8.06 14.58 2.68
CA CYS A 62 7.57 13.81 1.56
C CYS A 62 8.65 13.84 0.47
N ALA A 63 8.49 13.05 -0.58
CA ALA A 63 9.42 13.09 -1.70
C ALA A 63 8.76 12.74 -3.03
N VAL A 64 9.35 13.26 -4.11
CA VAL A 64 8.98 12.93 -5.48
C VAL A 64 10.17 12.25 -6.16
N GLN A 65 10.03 10.94 -6.42
CA GLN A 65 11.00 10.22 -7.25
C GLN A 65 10.63 10.41 -8.72
N SER A 66 11.34 11.29 -9.43
CA SER A 66 11.08 11.60 -10.86
C SER A 66 12.01 10.87 -11.85
N TRP A 67 12.87 9.97 -11.37
CA TRP A 67 13.90 9.33 -12.18
C TRP A 67 14.28 7.94 -11.67
N GLY A 68 14.94 7.16 -12.52
CA GLY A 68 15.66 5.94 -12.18
C GLY A 68 14.90 4.90 -11.35
N ARG A 69 15.65 4.10 -10.60
CA ARG A 69 15.11 3.06 -9.71
C ARG A 69 15.57 3.29 -8.29
N THR A 70 14.65 3.37 -7.33
CA THR A 70 14.99 3.74 -5.95
C THR A 70 14.45 2.75 -4.92
N VAL A 71 15.29 2.35 -3.98
CA VAL A 71 14.89 1.60 -2.78
C VAL A 71 14.84 2.57 -1.60
N PHE A 72 13.66 2.74 -1.01
CA PHE A 72 13.44 3.44 0.25
C PHE A 72 13.33 2.39 1.35
N LYS A 73 14.36 2.29 2.20
CA LYS A 73 14.46 1.23 3.19
C LYS A 73 14.66 1.77 4.60
N ALA A 74 13.75 1.41 5.51
CA ALA A 74 13.99 1.60 6.92
C ALA A 74 15.18 0.74 7.38
N ARG A 75 16.14 1.33 8.09
CA ARG A 75 17.26 0.56 8.69
C ARG A 75 16.75 -0.49 9.68
N GLN A 76 15.66 -0.16 10.37
CA GLN A 76 14.92 -1.07 11.22
C GLN A 76 13.43 -0.98 10.84
N PRO A 77 12.82 -2.05 10.29
CA PRO A 77 11.41 -2.06 9.88
C PRO A 77 10.46 -1.55 10.98
N GLY A 78 9.47 -0.77 10.59
CA GLY A 78 8.44 -0.22 11.49
C GLY A 78 8.88 1.00 12.33
N THR A 79 10.15 1.41 12.26
CA THR A 79 10.67 2.54 13.05
C THR A 79 10.78 3.87 12.31
N VAL A 80 10.51 3.86 11.01
CA VAL A 80 10.47 5.05 10.14
C VAL A 80 9.03 5.42 9.89
N VAL A 81 8.59 6.59 10.35
CA VAL A 81 7.23 7.08 10.19
C VAL A 81 7.21 8.35 9.35
N PHE A 82 6.65 8.31 8.15
CA PHE A 82 6.24 9.51 7.42
C PHE A 82 4.84 9.92 7.87
N GLU A 83 4.71 11.14 8.42
CA GLU A 83 3.48 11.57 9.09
C GLU A 83 2.96 12.92 8.58
N GLY A 84 1.70 12.93 8.14
CA GLY A 84 0.92 14.14 7.87
C GLY A 84 1.34 14.98 6.67
N THR A 85 2.49 14.70 6.04
CA THR A 85 3.03 15.50 4.93
C THR A 85 2.85 14.80 3.61
N ALA A 86 2.31 15.53 2.61
CA ALA A 86 2.15 15.06 1.25
C ALA A 86 2.82 16.01 0.25
N CYS A 87 3.47 15.44 -0.75
CA CYS A 87 4.05 16.15 -1.89
C CYS A 87 3.03 16.24 -3.02
N GLU A 88 3.07 17.34 -3.77
CA GLU A 88 2.18 17.64 -4.90
C GLU A 88 0.67 17.59 -4.56
N GLY A 89 0.30 17.68 -3.27
CA GLY A 89 -1.07 17.44 -2.83
C GLY A 89 -1.56 16.00 -3.06
N LYS A 90 -0.64 15.03 -3.15
CA LYS A 90 -0.95 13.62 -3.52
C LYS A 90 -0.60 12.60 -2.44
N ALA A 91 0.68 12.52 -2.04
CA ALA A 91 1.17 11.44 -1.18
C ALA A 91 2.47 11.77 -0.45
N ALA A 92 2.82 10.98 0.57
CA ALA A 92 4.14 11.06 1.21
C ALA A 92 5.26 10.68 0.23
N LEU A 93 5.06 9.63 -0.59
CA LEU A 93 5.94 9.30 -1.71
C LEU A 93 5.18 9.37 -3.02
N VAL A 94 5.60 10.26 -3.93
CA VAL A 94 5.10 10.29 -5.32
C VAL A 94 6.15 9.65 -6.21
N LEU A 95 5.80 8.52 -6.82
CA LEU A 95 6.73 7.63 -7.51
C LEU A 95 6.47 7.67 -9.02
N ARG A 96 7.39 8.32 -9.74
CA ARG A 96 7.37 8.55 -11.19
C ARG A 96 8.68 8.11 -11.87
N GLY A 97 9.47 7.29 -11.19
CA GLY A 97 10.68 6.68 -11.75
C GLY A 97 10.38 5.41 -12.57
N ARG A 98 11.43 4.71 -12.98
CA ARG A 98 11.35 3.41 -13.65
C ARG A 98 11.01 2.25 -12.71
N GLY A 99 11.20 2.45 -11.41
CA GLY A 99 10.73 1.52 -10.39
C GLY A 99 11.08 1.97 -8.99
N ALA A 100 10.40 1.39 -8.01
CA ALA A 100 10.57 1.70 -6.61
C ALA A 100 10.42 0.46 -5.73
N VAL A 101 11.18 0.43 -4.64
CA VAL A 101 10.97 -0.50 -3.52
C VAL A 101 10.77 0.32 -2.26
N VAL A 102 9.73 0.00 -1.49
CA VAL A 102 9.45 0.58 -0.17
C VAL A 102 9.47 -0.54 0.85
N ASP A 103 10.40 -0.47 1.81
CA ASP A 103 10.74 -1.57 2.71
C ASP A 103 10.76 -1.11 4.17
N GLY A 104 9.84 -1.62 4.98
CA GLY A 104 9.83 -1.38 6.43
C GLY A 104 9.30 -0.01 6.86
N ILE A 105 8.57 0.72 6.01
CA ILE A 105 8.18 2.12 6.25
C ILE A 105 6.74 2.22 6.74
N VAL A 106 6.50 3.11 7.71
CA VAL A 106 5.16 3.47 8.20
C VAL A 106 4.73 4.80 7.59
N PHE A 107 3.55 4.82 6.98
CA PHE A 107 2.85 6.02 6.51
C PHE A 107 1.65 6.28 7.41
N ARG A 108 1.53 7.49 7.95
CA ARG A 108 0.46 7.82 8.89
C ARG A 108 -0.17 9.19 8.65
N GLY A 109 -1.50 9.25 8.76
CA GLY A 109 -2.22 10.52 8.84
C GLY A 109 -2.09 11.36 7.56
N ILE A 110 -1.85 10.75 6.40
CA ILE A 110 -1.71 11.48 5.15
C ILE A 110 -3.09 11.90 4.68
N ARG A 111 -3.27 13.20 4.49
CA ARG A 111 -4.54 13.82 4.14
C ARG A 111 -4.27 14.99 3.21
N VAL A 112 -5.05 15.12 2.15
CA VAL A 112 -4.96 16.23 1.17
C VAL A 112 -6.37 16.74 0.84
N PRO A 113 -6.52 17.98 0.30
CA PRO A 113 -7.82 18.65 0.18
C PRO A 113 -8.86 17.94 -0.70
N ASP A 114 -8.42 17.16 -1.70
CA ASP A 114 -9.32 16.44 -2.61
C ASP A 114 -9.77 15.07 -2.06
N GLY A 115 -9.33 14.71 -0.85
CA GLY A 115 -9.79 13.51 -0.15
C GLY A 115 -9.00 12.23 -0.47
N ASN A 116 -7.90 12.30 -1.23
CA ASN A 116 -7.17 11.12 -1.71
C ASN A 116 -5.69 11.03 -1.24
N GLY A 117 -5.36 11.67 -0.11
CA GLY A 117 -4.00 11.71 0.44
C GLY A 117 -3.46 10.33 0.79
N ALA A 118 -2.41 9.90 0.08
CA ALA A 118 -1.89 8.53 0.16
C ALA A 118 -0.52 8.42 0.86
N GLY A 119 -0.20 7.25 1.40
CA GLY A 119 1.20 6.93 1.73
C GLY A 119 2.07 6.91 0.47
N ILE A 120 1.58 6.25 -0.58
CA ILE A 120 2.27 6.16 -1.88
C ILE A 120 1.32 6.55 -3.01
N ARG A 121 1.78 7.44 -3.90
CA ARG A 121 1.21 7.66 -5.24
C ARG A 121 2.10 6.99 -6.27
N SER A 122 1.61 5.93 -6.92
CA SER A 122 2.32 5.22 -7.98
C SER A 122 1.88 5.73 -9.36
N GLU A 123 2.77 6.42 -10.08
CA GLU A 123 2.46 7.05 -11.37
C GLU A 123 3.23 6.45 -12.55
N ILE A 124 4.42 5.88 -12.34
CA ILE A 124 5.20 5.19 -13.38
C ILE A 124 6.08 4.11 -12.72
N GLY A 125 6.38 3.05 -13.47
CA GLY A 125 7.42 2.07 -13.13
C GLY A 125 6.97 1.02 -12.11
N ASP A 126 7.65 -0.11 -12.06
CA ASP A 126 7.25 -1.20 -11.16
C ASP A 126 7.40 -0.79 -9.68
N LEU A 127 6.49 -1.26 -8.81
CA LEU A 127 6.51 -0.97 -7.39
C LEU A 127 6.55 -2.26 -6.58
N THR A 128 7.45 -2.34 -5.61
CA THR A 128 7.42 -3.36 -4.55
C THR A 128 7.26 -2.67 -3.19
N VAL A 129 6.27 -3.09 -2.40
CA VAL A 129 6.06 -2.65 -1.03
C VAL A 129 6.14 -3.87 -0.13
N LYS A 130 6.99 -3.83 0.90
CA LYS A 130 7.14 -4.92 1.86
C LYS A 130 7.31 -4.42 3.28
N ASP A 131 6.84 -5.22 4.24
CA ASP A 131 7.01 -4.98 5.68
C ASP A 131 6.55 -3.57 6.12
N SER A 132 5.59 -2.99 5.39
CA SER A 132 5.22 -1.57 5.50
C SER A 132 3.82 -1.42 6.11
N MET A 133 3.54 -0.25 6.69
CA MET A 133 2.27 0.02 7.35
C MET A 133 1.66 1.32 6.85
N PHE A 134 0.37 1.30 6.50
CA PHE A 134 -0.42 2.43 6.06
C PHE A 134 -1.55 2.66 7.06
N LEU A 135 -1.47 3.75 7.80
CA LEU A 135 -2.24 3.96 9.02
C LEU A 135 -3.01 5.29 8.96
N ASP A 136 -4.31 5.24 9.25
CA ASP A 136 -5.11 6.43 9.58
C ASP A 136 -5.00 7.59 8.56
N SER A 137 -4.85 7.25 7.28
CA SER A 137 -4.71 8.16 6.14
C SER A 137 -5.96 8.07 5.26
N GLN A 138 -6.16 9.03 4.36
CA GLN A 138 -7.25 8.96 3.38
C GLN A 138 -7.07 7.74 2.47
N GLU A 139 -5.88 7.56 1.90
CA GLU A 139 -5.49 6.43 1.06
C GLU A 139 -4.26 5.71 1.62
N GLY A 140 -4.10 4.42 1.31
CA GLY A 140 -2.84 3.71 1.54
C GLY A 140 -1.92 3.86 0.33
N ILE A 141 -2.28 3.16 -0.75
CA ILE A 141 -1.58 3.21 -2.04
C ILE A 141 -2.59 3.58 -3.12
N LEU A 142 -2.31 4.67 -3.81
CA LEU A 142 -3.13 5.15 -4.93
C LEU A 142 -2.29 5.21 -6.20
N GLY A 143 -2.83 4.78 -7.33
CA GLY A 143 -2.14 4.82 -8.61
C GLY A 143 -3.05 4.56 -9.79
N GLY A 144 -2.69 5.13 -10.93
CA GLY A 144 -3.46 5.02 -12.17
C GLY A 144 -2.60 5.36 -13.36
N VAL A 145 -2.26 4.37 -14.19
CA VAL A 145 -1.33 4.54 -15.31
C VAL A 145 -1.87 3.88 -16.58
N THR A 146 -1.72 4.57 -17.71
CA THR A 146 -2.05 4.03 -19.04
C THR A 146 -0.87 3.23 -19.57
N GLY A 147 -0.58 2.08 -18.96
CA GLY A 147 0.52 1.21 -19.38
C GLY A 147 0.72 0.02 -18.46
N PRO A 148 1.54 -0.97 -18.86
CA PRO A 148 1.84 -2.13 -18.03
C PRO A 148 2.73 -1.71 -16.86
N GLN A 149 2.35 -2.16 -15.66
CA GLN A 149 3.09 -1.96 -14.42
C GLN A 149 2.93 -3.21 -13.57
N LYS A 150 4.02 -3.67 -12.94
CA LYS A 150 3.95 -4.73 -11.92
C LYS A 150 4.02 -4.08 -10.55
N ILE A 151 3.00 -4.36 -9.74
CA ILE A 151 2.96 -3.92 -8.34
C ILE A 151 2.89 -5.15 -7.45
N VAL A 152 3.83 -5.26 -6.52
CA VAL A 152 3.88 -6.30 -5.50
C VAL A 152 3.75 -5.64 -4.13
N ILE A 153 2.79 -6.10 -3.33
CA ILE A 153 2.55 -5.66 -1.96
C ILE A 153 2.57 -6.92 -1.10
N ASP A 154 3.56 -7.03 -0.23
CA ASP A 154 3.78 -8.21 0.60
C ASP A 154 3.91 -7.82 2.07
N HIS A 155 3.43 -8.68 2.97
CA HIS A 155 3.59 -8.55 4.42
C HIS A 155 3.33 -7.12 4.94
N SER A 156 2.26 -6.48 4.47
CA SER A 156 1.97 -5.08 4.79
C SER A 156 0.67 -4.93 5.56
N THR A 157 0.55 -3.85 6.34
CA THR A 157 -0.66 -3.55 7.13
C THR A 157 -1.35 -2.30 6.60
N PHE A 158 -2.66 -2.38 6.42
CA PHE A 158 -3.55 -1.29 6.04
C PHE A 158 -4.63 -1.15 7.11
N ALA A 159 -4.58 -0.08 7.90
CA ALA A 159 -5.48 0.08 9.05
C ALA A 159 -5.98 1.51 9.21
N GLY A 160 -7.28 1.69 9.39
CA GLY A 160 -7.84 3.04 9.57
C GLY A 160 -7.88 3.87 8.30
N LEU A 161 -7.84 3.26 7.12
CA LEU A 161 -7.79 3.96 5.83
C LEU A 161 -9.18 4.19 5.24
N GLY A 162 -9.28 5.13 4.31
CA GLY A 162 -10.48 5.43 3.55
C GLY A 162 -11.30 6.59 4.12
N GLN A 163 -12.07 7.23 3.23
CA GLN A 163 -13.12 8.19 3.54
C GLN A 163 -14.23 8.05 2.50
N CYS A 164 -15.47 8.40 2.84
CA CYS A 164 -16.60 8.52 1.88
C CYS A 164 -17.49 9.74 2.18
N ASP A 165 -17.08 10.56 3.15
CA ASP A 165 -17.83 11.68 3.70
C ASP A 165 -16.99 12.96 3.78
N GLU A 166 -15.71 12.90 3.42
CA GLU A 166 -14.84 14.07 3.38
C GLU A 166 -14.92 14.77 2.02
N THR A 167 -14.96 13.99 0.94
CA THR A 167 -15.15 14.47 -0.44
C THR A 167 -16.12 13.55 -1.21
N PRO A 168 -16.61 13.93 -2.41
CA PRO A 168 -17.60 13.14 -3.15
C PRO A 168 -17.12 11.74 -3.54
N ASP A 169 -15.83 11.59 -3.84
CA ASP A 169 -15.23 10.31 -4.19
C ASP A 169 -14.67 9.64 -2.94
N CYS A 170 -14.99 8.36 -2.74
CA CYS A 170 -14.41 7.61 -1.65
C CYS A 170 -12.91 7.36 -1.87
N ALA A 171 -12.16 7.34 -0.77
CA ALA A 171 -10.80 6.82 -0.72
C ALA A 171 -10.75 5.37 -0.21
N HIS A 172 -9.68 4.65 -0.51
CA HIS A 172 -9.52 3.20 -0.31
C HIS A 172 -8.28 2.84 0.51
N SER A 173 -8.07 1.54 0.79
CA SER A 173 -6.76 1.12 1.34
C SER A 173 -5.74 0.95 0.22
N ILE A 174 -6.12 0.24 -0.85
CA ILE A 174 -5.37 0.14 -2.10
C ILE A 174 -6.31 0.48 -3.24
N TYR A 175 -5.91 1.43 -4.08
CA TYR A 175 -6.58 1.74 -5.32
C TYR A 175 -5.57 1.86 -6.46
N LEU A 176 -5.56 0.87 -7.35
CA LEU A 176 -4.62 0.78 -8.47
C LEU A 176 -5.31 0.51 -9.80
N ALA A 177 -4.92 1.25 -10.83
CA ALA A 177 -5.29 1.01 -12.22
C ALA A 177 -4.04 0.96 -13.11
N ASN A 178 -3.85 -0.13 -13.86
CA ASN A 178 -2.74 -0.32 -14.81
C ASN A 178 -3.05 -1.48 -15.78
N GLN A 179 -2.19 -1.71 -16.78
CA GLN A 179 -2.35 -2.78 -17.78
C GLN A 179 -1.42 -3.99 -17.54
N GLY A 180 -0.88 -4.13 -16.33
CA GLY A 180 0.05 -5.18 -15.94
C GLY A 180 -0.53 -6.14 -14.92
N GLN A 181 0.10 -6.22 -13.74
CA GLN A 181 -0.28 -7.17 -12.70
C GLN A 181 -0.15 -6.52 -11.32
N VAL A 182 -1.10 -6.86 -10.44
CA VAL A 182 -1.01 -6.53 -9.01
C VAL A 182 -1.02 -7.82 -8.20
N THR A 183 -0.02 -7.96 -7.33
CA THR A 183 0.10 -9.05 -6.36
C THR A 183 -0.01 -8.46 -4.95
N VAL A 184 -0.92 -8.99 -4.14
CA VAL A 184 -1.12 -8.62 -2.72
C VAL A 184 -1.08 -9.88 -1.88
N THR A 185 -0.03 -10.05 -1.09
CA THR A 185 0.26 -11.27 -0.33
C THR A 185 0.49 -10.99 1.14
N ALA A 186 0.11 -11.95 1.99
CA ALA A 186 0.42 -11.98 3.42
C ALA A 186 0.12 -10.67 4.17
N SER A 187 -0.85 -9.89 3.69
CA SER A 187 -1.13 -8.54 4.18
C SER A 187 -2.38 -8.51 5.06
N ARG A 188 -2.46 -7.51 5.93
CA ARG A 188 -3.57 -7.30 6.86
C ARG A 188 -4.31 -6.01 6.54
N PHE A 189 -5.63 -6.12 6.46
CA PHE A 189 -6.57 -5.03 6.23
C PHE A 189 -7.56 -5.00 7.38
N GLU A 190 -7.68 -3.87 8.08
CA GLU A 190 -8.61 -3.78 9.21
C GLU A 190 -9.08 -2.36 9.49
N ARG A 191 -10.16 -2.23 10.27
CA ARG A 191 -10.63 -0.94 10.80
C ARG A 191 -10.75 0.12 9.70
N GLY A 192 -11.21 -0.27 8.50
CA GLY A 192 -11.43 0.68 7.41
C GLY A 192 -12.44 1.75 7.81
N ARG A 193 -12.30 2.95 7.24
CA ARG A 193 -13.09 4.15 7.58
C ARG A 193 -13.88 4.71 6.38
N GLY A 194 -13.73 4.07 5.23
CA GLY A 194 -14.41 4.41 3.98
C GLY A 194 -13.95 3.48 2.86
N GLY A 195 -14.73 3.40 1.79
CA GLY A 195 -14.32 2.78 0.55
C GLY A 195 -13.99 1.28 0.63
N HIS A 196 -13.43 0.74 -0.44
CA HIS A 196 -12.95 -0.64 -0.50
C HIS A 196 -11.61 -0.81 0.19
N TYR A 197 -11.34 -2.02 0.68
CA TYR A 197 -9.98 -2.37 1.11
C TYR A 197 -9.06 -2.50 -0.11
N VAL A 198 -9.44 -3.30 -1.11
CA VAL A 198 -8.67 -3.45 -2.35
C VAL A 198 -9.56 -3.15 -3.55
N LYS A 199 -9.31 -2.04 -4.26
CA LYS A 199 -9.97 -1.67 -5.52
C LYS A 199 -8.97 -1.70 -6.66
N LEU A 200 -9.20 -2.56 -7.65
CA LEU A 200 -8.27 -2.78 -8.75
C LEU A 200 -8.96 -2.67 -10.11
N ARG A 201 -8.29 -1.98 -11.04
CA ARG A 201 -8.61 -1.96 -12.48
C ARG A 201 -7.38 -2.45 -13.26
N VAL A 202 -7.11 -3.75 -13.18
CA VAL A 202 -5.92 -4.40 -13.76
C VAL A 202 -6.27 -5.76 -14.37
N PRO A 203 -5.59 -6.21 -15.44
CA PRO A 203 -5.98 -7.44 -16.14
C PRO A 203 -5.62 -8.73 -15.38
N LYS A 204 -4.62 -8.68 -14.50
CA LYS A 204 -4.12 -9.84 -13.75
C LYS A 204 -3.94 -9.53 -12.28
N VAL A 205 -4.47 -10.39 -11.42
CA VAL A 205 -4.35 -10.27 -9.97
C VAL A 205 -3.85 -11.55 -9.32
N GLU A 206 -3.07 -11.39 -8.26
CA GLU A 206 -2.83 -12.43 -7.27
C GLU A 206 -3.11 -11.83 -5.88
N ILE A 207 -4.16 -12.28 -5.22
CA ILE A 207 -4.55 -11.81 -3.89
C ILE A 207 -4.60 -13.02 -2.98
N SER A 208 -3.53 -13.27 -2.22
CA SER A 208 -3.41 -14.52 -1.47
C SER A 208 -2.88 -14.40 -0.05
N GLY A 209 -3.41 -15.25 0.83
CA GLY A 209 -2.97 -15.32 2.23
C GLY A 209 -3.19 -14.04 3.03
N ASN A 210 -4.12 -13.17 2.63
CA ASN A 210 -4.39 -11.91 3.33
C ASN A 210 -5.46 -12.09 4.41
N SER A 211 -5.47 -11.19 5.38
CA SER A 211 -6.54 -11.05 6.37
C SER A 211 -7.29 -9.75 6.17
N PHE A 212 -8.61 -9.84 6.10
CA PHE A 212 -9.54 -8.72 6.04
C PHE A 212 -10.46 -8.77 7.26
N ASP A 213 -10.24 -7.89 8.23
CA ASP A 213 -11.06 -7.77 9.43
C ASP A 213 -11.81 -6.44 9.47
N ASP A 214 -13.05 -6.48 8.97
CA ASP A 214 -13.94 -5.33 8.94
C ASP A 214 -14.82 -5.25 10.20
N SER A 215 -14.59 -6.09 11.22
CA SER A 215 -15.42 -6.10 12.44
C SER A 215 -15.43 -4.76 13.19
N GLN A 216 -14.32 -4.01 13.10
CA GLN A 216 -14.17 -2.64 13.62
C GLN A 216 -14.16 -1.58 12.49
N GLY A 217 -14.57 -1.96 11.29
CA GLY A 217 -14.71 -1.04 10.16
C GLY A 217 -15.97 -0.18 10.26
N ALA A 218 -15.95 0.95 9.57
CA ALA A 218 -17.08 1.84 9.39
C ALA A 218 -17.06 2.46 7.99
N LYS A 219 -18.24 2.60 7.39
CA LYS A 219 -18.46 3.15 6.03
C LYS A 219 -17.67 2.45 4.93
N THR A 220 -17.24 1.22 5.17
CA THR A 220 -16.47 0.45 4.19
C THR A 220 -17.37 -0.16 3.12
N ASN A 221 -16.80 -0.45 1.96
CA ASN A 221 -17.40 -1.17 0.84
C ASN A 221 -16.76 -2.54 0.71
N TYR A 222 -16.80 -3.18 -0.47
CA TYR A 222 -16.25 -4.53 -0.68
C TYR A 222 -14.80 -4.68 -0.19
N MET A 223 -14.45 -5.89 0.25
CA MET A 223 -13.07 -6.21 0.62
C MET A 223 -12.17 -6.24 -0.61
N ILE A 224 -12.67 -6.86 -1.68
CA ILE A 224 -12.01 -6.90 -2.98
C ILE A 224 -13.01 -6.43 -4.04
N ASP A 225 -12.64 -5.39 -4.76
CA ASP A 225 -13.36 -4.87 -5.92
C ASP A 225 -12.46 -4.93 -7.15
N LEU A 226 -12.78 -5.84 -8.08
CA LEU A 226 -12.15 -5.91 -9.39
C LEU A 226 -13.02 -5.13 -10.37
N SER A 227 -12.97 -3.79 -10.30
CA SER A 227 -14.02 -2.92 -10.84
C SER A 227 -14.29 -3.13 -12.34
N GLU A 228 -13.26 -3.50 -13.11
CA GLU A 228 -13.35 -3.74 -14.56
C GLU A 228 -13.14 -5.21 -14.98
N GLY A 229 -13.18 -6.13 -14.01
CA GLY A 229 -12.81 -7.54 -14.17
C GLY A 229 -11.31 -7.80 -14.08
N ALA A 230 -10.91 -9.07 -13.93
CA ALA A 230 -9.52 -9.52 -13.99
C ALA A 230 -9.44 -11.05 -14.08
N THR A 231 -8.33 -11.56 -14.60
CA THR A 231 -7.92 -12.98 -14.45
C THR A 231 -6.92 -13.14 -13.32
N GLY A 232 -6.61 -14.39 -12.95
CA GLY A 232 -5.62 -14.71 -11.92
C GLY A 232 -6.23 -15.45 -10.75
N SER A 233 -5.87 -15.09 -9.50
CA SER A 233 -6.33 -15.83 -8.33
C SER A 233 -6.58 -14.99 -7.07
N ILE A 234 -7.63 -15.34 -6.34
CA ILE A 234 -7.97 -14.88 -5.00
C ILE A 234 -8.03 -16.11 -4.08
N THR A 235 -6.98 -16.34 -3.29
CA THR A 235 -6.81 -17.65 -2.61
C THR A 235 -6.33 -17.58 -1.18
N GLY A 236 -6.84 -18.45 -0.30
CA GLY A 236 -6.33 -18.56 1.06
C GLY A 236 -6.53 -17.32 1.93
N ASN A 237 -7.45 -16.41 1.57
CA ASN A 237 -7.72 -15.20 2.35
C ASN A 237 -8.72 -15.47 3.48
N ALA A 238 -8.56 -14.79 4.60
CA ALA A 238 -9.50 -14.80 5.72
C ALA A 238 -10.28 -13.48 5.76
N MET A 239 -11.60 -13.58 5.79
CA MET A 239 -12.50 -12.43 5.63
C MET A 239 -13.59 -12.38 6.71
N VAL A 240 -13.69 -11.24 7.40
CA VAL A 240 -14.72 -10.97 8.40
C VAL A 240 -15.48 -9.71 8.00
N GLN A 241 -16.75 -9.85 7.61
CA GLN A 241 -17.58 -8.72 7.22
C GLN A 241 -18.17 -8.01 8.45
N GLY A 242 -17.93 -6.70 8.53
CA GLY A 242 -18.43 -5.81 9.56
C GLY A 242 -19.89 -5.40 9.37
N ARG A 243 -20.47 -4.86 10.45
CA ARG A 243 -21.86 -4.36 10.48
C ARG A 243 -22.03 -2.98 9.85
N ASN A 244 -20.98 -2.19 9.75
CA ASN A 244 -21.08 -0.77 9.41
C ASN A 244 -20.62 -0.49 7.98
N LYS A 245 -20.88 -1.40 7.04
CA LYS A 245 -20.57 -1.21 5.61
C LYS A 245 -21.62 -0.36 4.93
N GLU A 246 -21.18 0.55 4.07
CA GLU A 246 -22.06 1.24 3.11
C GLU A 246 -22.50 0.25 2.04
N ASN A 247 -21.55 -0.37 1.35
CA ASN A 247 -21.84 -1.49 0.46
C ASN A 247 -21.53 -2.83 1.13
N TRP A 248 -22.56 -3.37 1.76
CA TRP A 248 -22.52 -4.65 2.46
C TRP A 248 -22.80 -5.85 1.55
N THR A 249 -23.18 -5.66 0.29
CA THR A 249 -23.85 -6.71 -0.49
C THR A 249 -22.95 -7.88 -0.90
N ALA A 250 -21.62 -7.69 -0.89
CA ALA A 250 -20.66 -8.72 -1.23
C ALA A 250 -19.31 -8.59 -0.52
N PHE A 251 -18.54 -9.68 -0.47
CA PHE A 251 -17.13 -9.67 -0.05
C PHE A 251 -16.21 -9.33 -1.23
N ILE A 252 -16.37 -10.08 -2.34
CA ILE A 252 -15.64 -9.94 -3.59
C ILE A 252 -16.62 -9.52 -4.67
N SER A 253 -16.34 -8.39 -5.34
CA SER A 253 -17.12 -7.90 -6.48
C SER A 253 -16.28 -7.98 -7.75
N VAL A 254 -16.82 -8.59 -8.79
CA VAL A 254 -16.15 -8.80 -10.08
C VAL A 254 -16.87 -8.03 -11.18
N ALA A 255 -16.13 -7.13 -11.85
CA ALA A 255 -16.61 -6.31 -12.96
C ALA A 255 -17.85 -5.43 -12.68
N PRO A 256 -18.05 -4.84 -11.48
CA PRO A 256 -19.25 -4.04 -11.19
C PRO A 256 -19.36 -2.73 -11.99
N GLU A 257 -18.25 -2.20 -12.53
CA GLU A 257 -18.24 -0.91 -13.22
C GLU A 257 -18.07 -1.05 -14.74
N ALA A 258 -17.20 -1.96 -15.18
CA ALA A 258 -17.01 -2.28 -16.60
C ALA A 258 -16.52 -3.72 -16.79
N ARG A 259 -16.43 -4.16 -18.05
CA ARG A 259 -15.91 -5.49 -18.43
C ARG A 259 -14.69 -5.36 -19.34
N THR A 260 -13.81 -4.42 -19.03
CA THR A 260 -12.60 -4.13 -19.80
C THR A 260 -11.68 -5.34 -19.87
N TYR A 261 -11.54 -6.08 -18.77
CA TYR A 261 -10.69 -7.26 -18.68
C TYR A 261 -11.51 -8.54 -18.53
N SER A 262 -11.06 -9.60 -19.18
CA SER A 262 -11.64 -10.93 -19.01
C SER A 262 -11.55 -11.37 -17.55
N SER A 263 -12.64 -11.94 -17.04
CA SER A 263 -12.74 -12.65 -15.76
C SER A 263 -12.90 -14.16 -15.94
N ALA A 264 -12.92 -14.65 -17.19
CA ALA A 264 -13.00 -16.07 -17.47
C ALA A 264 -11.85 -16.83 -16.81
N GLY A 265 -12.17 -17.83 -15.99
CA GLY A 265 -11.18 -18.63 -15.26
C GLY A 265 -10.52 -17.94 -14.07
N LEU A 266 -11.01 -16.76 -13.63
CA LEU A 266 -10.57 -16.16 -12.36
C LEU A 266 -10.77 -17.18 -11.23
N ARG A 267 -9.68 -17.58 -10.59
CA ARG A 267 -9.68 -18.64 -9.57
C ARG A 267 -9.98 -18.06 -8.19
N ILE A 268 -11.02 -18.57 -7.54
CA ILE A 268 -11.43 -18.13 -6.19
C ILE A 268 -11.63 -19.36 -5.30
N GLU A 269 -10.63 -19.72 -4.51
CA GLU A 269 -10.63 -20.96 -3.72
C GLU A 269 -9.79 -20.89 -2.44
N GLY A 270 -10.08 -21.77 -1.49
CA GLY A 270 -9.37 -21.87 -0.22
C GLY A 270 -9.59 -20.68 0.72
N ASN A 271 -10.52 -19.77 0.42
CA ASN A 271 -10.80 -18.62 1.26
C ASN A 271 -11.76 -19.00 2.41
N SER A 272 -11.70 -18.24 3.50
CA SER A 272 -12.71 -18.29 4.57
C SER A 272 -13.42 -16.94 4.69
N ALA A 273 -14.75 -16.96 4.74
CA ALA A 273 -15.55 -15.75 4.87
C ALA A 273 -16.65 -15.94 5.92
N ARG A 274 -16.75 -15.00 6.85
CA ARG A 274 -17.78 -15.02 7.90
C ARG A 274 -18.29 -13.62 8.19
N LEU A 275 -19.45 -13.57 8.83
CA LEU A 275 -20.02 -12.34 9.36
C LEU A 275 -19.47 -12.06 10.76
N SER A 276 -19.31 -10.79 11.11
CA SER A 276 -19.03 -10.37 12.48
C SER A 276 -20.24 -10.60 13.39
N PRO A 277 -20.05 -10.78 14.71
CA PRO A 277 -21.17 -10.93 15.64
C PRO A 277 -22.19 -9.78 15.52
N GLY A 278 -23.46 -10.15 15.38
CA GLY A 278 -24.58 -9.20 15.26
C GLY A 278 -24.81 -8.63 13.86
N GLU A 279 -24.00 -9.00 12.86
CA GLU A 279 -24.38 -8.80 11.45
C GLU A 279 -25.48 -9.80 11.07
N THR A 280 -26.60 -9.28 10.57
CA THR A 280 -27.82 -10.06 10.27
C THR A 280 -28.15 -10.09 8.78
N ARG A 281 -27.41 -9.35 7.95
CA ARG A 281 -27.59 -9.32 6.50
C ARG A 281 -26.95 -10.55 5.84
N SER A 282 -27.31 -10.79 4.59
CA SER A 282 -26.86 -11.97 3.83
C SER A 282 -26.10 -11.58 2.55
N PRO A 283 -24.82 -11.17 2.67
CA PRO A 283 -23.98 -10.85 1.52
C PRO A 283 -23.64 -12.07 0.68
N ALA A 284 -23.30 -11.84 -0.59
CA ALA A 284 -22.63 -12.82 -1.41
C ALA A 284 -21.12 -12.86 -1.11
N PHE A 285 -20.52 -14.04 -1.07
CA PHE A 285 -19.07 -14.18 -1.04
C PHE A 285 -18.47 -13.66 -2.35
N VAL A 286 -19.04 -14.06 -3.49
CA VAL A 286 -18.71 -13.51 -4.81
C VAL A 286 -19.96 -12.94 -5.46
N ALA A 287 -19.91 -11.65 -5.82
CA ALA A 287 -20.88 -11.02 -6.71
C ALA A 287 -20.22 -10.76 -8.07
N ASP A 288 -20.83 -11.28 -9.13
CA ASP A 288 -20.22 -11.34 -10.45
C ASP A 288 -21.08 -10.64 -11.50
N ALA A 289 -20.60 -9.50 -11.97
CA ALA A 289 -21.18 -8.72 -13.05
C ALA A 289 -20.49 -8.97 -14.41
N SER A 290 -19.50 -9.86 -14.48
CA SER A 290 -18.71 -10.11 -15.69
C SER A 290 -19.45 -10.91 -16.75
N LYS A 291 -20.46 -11.71 -16.34
CA LYS A 291 -21.17 -12.71 -17.17
C LYS A 291 -20.25 -13.78 -17.76
N GLN A 292 -19.07 -13.98 -17.19
CA GLN A 292 -18.09 -14.96 -17.64
C GLN A 292 -17.95 -16.08 -16.61
N ARG A 293 -17.51 -17.25 -17.05
CA ARG A 293 -17.35 -18.40 -16.16
C ARG A 293 -16.12 -18.21 -15.28
N LEU A 294 -16.34 -17.89 -14.00
CA LEU A 294 -15.31 -17.90 -12.97
C LEU A 294 -14.93 -19.34 -12.58
N ALA A 295 -13.72 -19.53 -12.04
CA ALA A 295 -13.25 -20.79 -11.47
C ALA A 295 -13.36 -20.75 -9.95
N ILE A 296 -14.60 -20.75 -9.42
CA ILE A 296 -14.86 -20.77 -7.98
C ILE A 296 -14.71 -22.20 -7.46
N GLY A 297 -13.70 -22.43 -6.63
CA GLY A 297 -13.41 -23.71 -6.00
C GLY A 297 -14.02 -23.82 -4.59
N ALA A 298 -13.47 -24.73 -3.78
CA ALA A 298 -13.89 -24.91 -2.40
C ALA A 298 -13.54 -23.67 -1.55
N ASN A 299 -14.52 -23.12 -0.83
CA ASN A 299 -14.35 -22.01 0.11
C ASN A 299 -15.14 -22.30 1.40
N THR A 300 -14.64 -21.83 2.54
CA THR A 300 -15.31 -22.02 3.84
C THR A 300 -16.17 -20.81 4.15
N LEU A 301 -17.49 -20.94 4.02
CA LEU A 301 -18.44 -19.85 4.22
C LEU A 301 -19.22 -20.03 5.53
N GLY A 302 -19.15 -19.04 6.40
CA GLY A 302 -19.92 -18.99 7.64
C GLY A 302 -21.42 -18.78 7.39
N PRO A 303 -22.27 -19.02 8.40
CA PRO A 303 -23.71 -18.80 8.31
C PRO A 303 -24.06 -17.39 7.81
N GLY A 304 -25.07 -17.30 6.95
CA GLY A 304 -25.55 -16.04 6.36
C GLY A 304 -24.78 -15.57 5.12
N VAL A 305 -23.59 -16.12 4.84
CA VAL A 305 -22.83 -15.80 3.62
C VAL A 305 -23.32 -16.66 2.46
N ARG A 306 -23.92 -16.05 1.44
CA ARG A 306 -24.31 -16.74 0.19
C ARG A 306 -23.07 -16.99 -0.65
N ALA A 307 -22.96 -18.15 -1.29
CA ALA A 307 -21.75 -18.48 -2.05
C ALA A 307 -21.53 -17.56 -3.26
N TYR A 308 -22.59 -17.22 -3.99
CA TYR A 308 -22.49 -16.54 -5.27
C TYR A 308 -23.75 -15.73 -5.58
N GLU A 309 -23.57 -14.64 -6.33
CA GLU A 309 -24.63 -13.80 -6.88
C GLU A 309 -24.23 -13.35 -8.29
N ALA A 310 -25.08 -13.62 -9.27
CA ALA A 310 -24.94 -13.04 -10.61
C ALA A 310 -25.59 -11.65 -10.65
N ARG A 311 -24.89 -10.68 -11.26
CA ARG A 311 -25.35 -9.30 -11.48
C ARG A 311 -25.38 -8.98 -12.96
#